data_AF-A0A4Y9LE87-F1
#
_entry.id   AF-A0A4Y9LE87-F1
#
_cell.length_a   1.000
_cell.length_b   1.000
_cell.length_c   1.000
_cell.angle_alpha   90.00
_cell.angle_beta   90.00
_cell.angle_gamma   90.00
#
_symmetry.space_group_name_H-M   'P 1'
#
loop_
_entity.id
_entity.type
_entity.pdbx_description
1 polymer ?
#
loop_
_entity_poly.entity_id
_entity_poly.type
_entity_poly.pdbx_seq_one_letter_code
_entity_poly.pdbx_strand_id
1 'polypeptide(L)' 'MVDEVALKRAAETAWTVYRARHSDVDPQDSRRCLLERHLQRRGEERESDSEALASYGIAYLHGLPQDEC' A
#
# COMPACT_ATOMS: atom_id res chain seq x y z
N MET A 1 -0.90 -18.50 -6.85
CA MET A 1 -1.63 -17.33 -7.37
C MET A 1 -1.70 -16.36 -6.21
N VAL A 2 -1.30 -15.10 -6.40
CA VAL A 2 -1.41 -14.11 -5.33
C VAL A 2 -2.88 -13.90 -5.02
N ASP A 3 -3.25 -13.92 -3.74
CA ASP A 3 -4.63 -13.70 -3.33
C ASP A 3 -4.98 -12.22 -3.58
N GLU A 4 -5.65 -11.96 -4.71
CA GLU A 4 -6.02 -10.61 -5.16
C GLU A 4 -6.90 -9.90 -4.13
N VAL A 5 -7.69 -10.66 -3.36
CA VAL A 5 -8.52 -10.14 -2.27
C VAL A 5 -7.66 -9.67 -1.10
N ALA A 6 -6.64 -10.45 -0.73
CA ALA A 6 -5.66 -10.09 0.30
C ALA A 6 -4.85 -8.86 -0.10
N LEU A 7 -4.41 -8.78 -1.37
CA LEU A 7 -3.71 -7.61 -1.91
C LEU A 7 -4.57 -6.35 -1.83
N LYS A 8 -5.82 -6.43 -2.30
CA LYS A 8 -6.73 -5.30 -2.27
C LYS A 8 -7.00 -4.82 -0.85
N ARG A 9 -7.30 -5.75 0.07
CA ARG A 9 -7.50 -5.44 1.49
C ARG A 9 -6.26 -4.82 2.13
N ALA A 10 -5.08 -5.35 1.81
CA ALA A 10 -3.81 -4.81 2.30
C ALA A 10 -3.57 -3.38 1.83
N ALA A 11 -3.80 -3.11 0.53
CA ALA A 11 -3.68 -1.78 -0.05
C ALA A 11 -4.68 -0.79 0.57
N GLU A 12 -5.95 -1.19 0.70
CA GLU A 12 -6.99 -0.36 1.32
C GLU A 12 -6.67 -0.04 2.79
N THR A 13 -6.18 -1.03 3.55
CA THR A 13 -5.79 -0.87 4.95
C THR A 13 -4.60 0.08 5.08
N ALA A 14 -3.52 -0.18 4.33
CA ALA A 14 -2.32 0.66 4.36
C ALA A 14 -2.63 2.11 3.94
N TRP A 15 -3.42 2.29 2.89
CA TRP A 15 -3.84 3.61 2.41
C TRP A 15 -4.69 4.37 3.43
N THR A 16 -5.63 3.68 4.08
CA THR A 16 -6.50 4.29 5.08
C THR A 16 -5.70 4.72 6.31
N VAL A 17 -4.80 3.87 6.81
CA VAL A 17 -3.94 4.19 7.96
C VAL A 17 -3.01 5.35 7.64
N TYR A 18 -2.41 5.38 6.44
CA TYR A 18 -1.54 6.47 6.01
C TYR A 18 -2.31 7.80 5.94
N ARG A 19 -3.45 7.85 5.26
CA ARG A 19 -4.26 9.09 5.17
C ARG A 19 -4.80 9.56 6.51
N ALA A 20 -5.10 8.66 7.45
CA ALA A 20 -5.49 9.05 8.80
C ALA A 20 -4.40 9.87 9.52
N ARG A 21 -3.12 9.66 9.17
CA ARG A 21 -1.98 10.43 9.67
C ARG A 21 -1.60 11.61 8.78
N HIS A 22 -2.03 11.60 7.53
CA HIS A 22 -1.71 12.59 6.51
C HIS A 22 -3.00 13.13 5.87
N SER A 23 -3.73 13.97 6.60
CA SER A 23 -5.03 14.52 6.18
C SER A 23 -4.98 15.42 4.93
N ASP A 24 -3.78 15.85 4.54
CA ASP A 24 -3.51 16.65 3.34
C ASP A 24 -3.42 15.79 2.06
N VAL A 25 -3.26 14.47 2.19
CA VAL A 25 -3.11 13.56 1.05
C VAL A 25 -4.47 13.25 0.44
N ASP A 26 -4.60 13.56 -0.85
CA ASP A 26 -5.83 13.32 -1.61
C ASP A 26 -6.17 11.82 -1.69
N PRO A 27 -7.46 11.42 -1.62
CA PRO A 27 -7.87 10.02 -1.83
C PRO A 27 -7.36 9.37 -3.12
N GLN A 28 -7.17 10.17 -4.18
CA GLN A 28 -6.73 9.78 -5.52
C GLN A 28 -5.26 10.10 -5.80
N ASP A 29 -4.50 10.46 -4.76
CA ASP A 29 -3.08 10.71 -4.88
C ASP A 29 -2.34 9.51 -5.49
N SER A 30 -1.40 9.78 -6.40
CA SER A 30 -0.68 8.78 -7.17
C SER A 30 0.08 7.76 -6.31
N ARG A 31 0.41 8.10 -5.06
CA ARG A 31 1.01 7.15 -4.11
C ARG A 31 0.14 5.93 -3.86
N ARG A 32 -1.18 6.03 -4.07
CA ARG A 32 -2.08 4.86 -4.04
C ARG A 32 -1.74 3.86 -5.15
N CYS A 33 -1.54 4.33 -6.38
CA CYS A 33 -1.13 3.49 -7.50
C CYS A 33 0.26 2.87 -7.28
N LEU A 34 1.19 3.63 -6.70
CA LEU A 34 2.52 3.14 -6.35
C LEU A 34 2.46 2.04 -5.28
N LEU A 35 1.62 2.22 -4.26
CA LEU A 35 1.36 1.25 -3.21
C LEU A 35 0.83 -0.06 -3.79
N GLU A 36 -0.22 0.00 -4.62
CA GLU A 36 -0.84 -1.20 -5.22
C GLU A 36 0.18 -2.00 -6.03
N ARG A 37 1.00 -1.32 -6.84
CA ARG A 37 2.08 -1.94 -7.61
C ARG A 37 3.19 -2.51 -6.72
N HIS A 38 3.52 -1.84 -5.62
CA HIS A 38 4.51 -2.37 -4.66
C HIS A 38 4.01 -3.66 -4.02
N LEU A 39 2.77 -3.68 -3.54
CA LEU A 39 2.16 -4.83 -2.89
C LEU A 39 1.97 -5.99 -3.86
N GLN A 40 1.58 -5.72 -5.10
CA GLN A 40 1.47 -6.75 -6.13
C GLN A 40 2.81 -7.46 -6.34
N ARG A 41 3.90 -6.70 -6.58
CA ARG A 41 5.25 -7.29 -6.71
C ARG A 41 5.65 -8.09 -5.49
N ARG A 42 5.38 -7.57 -4.29
CA ARG A 42 5.69 -8.27 -3.04
C ARG A 42 4.90 -9.57 -2.87
N GLY A 43 3.63 -9.59 -3.24
CA GLY A 43 2.79 -10.80 -3.18
C GLY A 43 3.21 -11.85 -4.21
N GLU A 44 3.75 -11.43 -5.36
CA GLU A 44 4.32 -12.32 -6.38
C GLU A 44 5.66 -12.92 -5.91
N GLU A 45 6.51 -12.12 -5.27
CA GLU A 45 7.81 -12.55 -4.74
C GLU A 45 7.69 -13.43 -3.49
N ARG A 46 6.64 -13.20 -2.68
CA ARG A 46 6.43 -13.89 -1.41
C ARG A 46 4.95 -14.04 -1.12
N GLU A 47 4.50 -15.29 -0.97
CA GLU A 47 3.19 -15.55 -0.37
C GLU A 47 3.18 -14.97 1.05
N SER A 48 2.34 -13.96 1.27
CA SER A 48 2.24 -13.23 2.54
C SER A 48 0.78 -12.87 2.78
N ASP A 49 0.36 -13.03 4.02
CA ASP A 49 -0.99 -12.65 4.45
C ASP A 49 -1.26 -11.15 4.26
N SER A 50 -2.54 -10.82 4.14
CA SER A 50 -3.02 -9.44 3.98
C SER A 50 -2.48 -8.47 5.03
N GLU A 51 -2.31 -8.91 6.29
CA GLU A 51 -1.81 -8.07 7.38
C GLU A 51 -0.31 -7.75 7.24
N ALA A 52 0.48 -8.74 6.80
CA ALA A 52 1.89 -8.54 6.50
C ALA A 52 2.05 -7.59 5.31
N LEU A 53 1.27 -7.79 4.24
CA LEU A 53 1.24 -6.88 3.07
C LEU A 53 0.84 -5.46 3.48
N ALA A 54 -0.17 -5.29 4.34
CA ALA A 54 -0.56 -3.96 4.82
C ALA A 54 0.59 -3.26 5.56
N SER A 55 1.30 -4.00 6.42
CA SER A 55 2.46 -3.49 7.15
C SER A 55 3.60 -3.06 6.21
N TYR A 56 3.90 -3.85 5.16
CA TYR A 56 4.85 -3.46 4.14
C TYR A 56 4.40 -2.21 3.37
N GLY A 57 3.11 -2.13 3.05
CA GLY A 57 2.52 -0.98 2.38
C GLY A 57 2.67 0.32 3.17
N ILE A 58 2.43 0.28 4.49
CA ILE A 58 2.60 1.43 5.37
C ILE A 58 4.06 1.86 5.42
N ALA A 59 4.99 0.91 5.57
CA ALA A 59 6.42 1.21 5.59
C ALA A 59 6.90 1.83 4.26
N TYR A 60 6.39 1.32 3.14
CA TYR A 60 6.66 1.88 1.81
C TYR A 60 6.16 3.33 1.69
N LEU A 61 4.91 3.61 2.08
CA LEU A 61 4.34 4.96 2.02
C LEU A 61 5.08 5.96 2.92
N HIS A 62 5.58 5.53 4.09
CA HIS A 62 6.40 6.38 4.95
C HIS A 62 7.78 6.72 4.38
N GLY A 63 8.31 5.85 3.51
CA GLY A 63 9.60 6.05 2.83
C GLY A 63 9.49 6.82 1.52
N LEU A 64 8.29 7.07 1.01
CA LEU A 64 8.11 7.81 -0.24
C LEU A 64 8.47 9.28 -0.06
N PRO A 65 9.25 9.87 -0.99
CA PRO A 65 9.44 11.31 -1.06
C PRO A 65 8.10 12.01 -1.21
N GLN A 66 7.94 13.19 -0.60
CA GLN A 66 6.73 14.00 -0.81
C GLN A 66 6.55 14.42 -2.29
N ASP A 67 7.62 14.42 -3.08
CA ASP A 67 7.65 14.76 -4.50
C ASP A 67 7.34 13.59 -5.45
N GLU A 68 7.29 12.34 -4.97
CA GLU A 68 6.85 11.22 -5.81
C GLU A 68 5.31 11.17 -5.81
N CYS A 69 4.73 12.00 -6.70
CA CYS A 69 3.35 11.94 -7.18
C CYS A 69 3.34 11.67 -8.70
#